data_AF-A0A924UTI0-F1
#
_entry.id   AF-A0A924UTI0-F1
#
_cell.length_a   1.000
_cell.length_b   1.000
_cell.length_c   1.000
_cell.angle_alpha   90.00
_cell.angle_beta   90.00
_cell.angle_gamma   90.00
#
_symmetry.space_group_name_H-M   'P 1'
#
loop_
_entity.id
_entity.type
_entity.pdbx_description
1 polymer ?
#
loop_
_entity_poly.entity_id
_entity_poly.type
_entity_poly.pdbx_seq_one_letter_code
_entity_poly.pdbx_strand_id
1 'polypeptide(L)'
;MKQSILKQLSLYNYRYVVGYVFYAVLLTLLLLLSITDLPRGLSTAEMTSVTHSASTSVQAILLNSPIDAPYALLQKVSLHFFGITTFSIKLPSLILAFTTGMALIFMLRQWFSDNVAVLTSITVASAGPFMTMGRTGTAMILYAFWLSIILLAATKKLYGKERTFKWKLLFFAAAAGSLYTPMMIYPLISIAAAGMFHPHIRFAIRRVSLKKLGIVISVALLILAPLIWAIIKDPSLLITLLGWPQAIPTLATIQANLFTFIRIFFDFGNVQIGTYMLPLFNAATMVIVLLGFLQTLVDRHSARSYMLLIWSSLIFLLILFNPAAVTVLYIPIILYLAVGVETLIREWYRL
;
A
#
# COMPACT_ATOMS: atom_id res chain seq x y z
N MET A 1 -27.56 25.66 34.35
CA MET A 1 -26.83 24.36 34.28
C MET A 1 -27.77 23.26 33.76
N LYS A 2 -27.75 22.90 32.46
CA LYS A 2 -28.41 21.66 31.95
C LYS A 2 -28.10 21.30 30.47
N GLN A 3 -27.51 22.19 29.67
CA GLN A 3 -27.16 21.87 28.27
C GLN A 3 -25.78 21.19 28.10
N SER A 4 -24.87 21.25 29.09
CA SER A 4 -23.52 20.68 28.95
C SER A 4 -23.47 19.16 29.13
N ILE A 5 -24.35 18.57 29.95
CA ILE A 5 -24.37 17.13 30.24
C ILE A 5 -24.86 16.32 29.02
N LEU A 6 -25.86 16.83 28.29
CA LEU A 6 -26.34 16.22 27.04
C LEU A 6 -25.28 16.28 25.92
N LYS A 7 -24.56 17.40 25.78
CA LYS A 7 -23.43 17.52 24.84
C LYS A 7 -22.23 16.64 25.25
N GLN A 8 -21.94 16.52 26.54
CA GLN A 8 -20.87 15.66 27.06
C GLN A 8 -21.18 14.17 26.88
N LEU A 9 -22.44 13.74 27.00
CA LEU A 9 -22.84 12.34 26.84
C LEU A 9 -23.01 11.92 25.37
N SER A 10 -23.48 12.79 24.48
CA SER A 10 -23.78 12.40 23.09
C SER A 10 -22.63 12.58 22.09
N LEU A 11 -21.66 13.45 22.33
CA LEU A 11 -20.52 13.61 21.39
C LEU A 11 -19.29 12.83 21.83
N TYR A 12 -19.06 12.69 23.14
CA TYR A 12 -17.88 11.99 23.65
C TYR A 12 -17.92 10.49 23.32
N ASN A 13 -19.07 9.85 23.45
CA ASN A 13 -19.25 8.43 23.12
C ASN A 13 -19.10 8.14 21.61
N TYR A 14 -19.37 9.14 20.77
CA TYR A 14 -19.31 9.02 19.31
C TYR A 14 -18.06 9.65 18.70
N ARG A 15 -17.11 10.16 19.50
CA ARG A 15 -15.93 10.91 19.02
C ARG A 15 -15.14 10.16 17.94
N TYR A 16 -15.03 8.84 18.07
CA TYR A 16 -14.34 8.01 17.09
C TYR A 16 -15.15 7.79 15.82
N VAL A 17 -16.46 7.59 15.93
CA VAL A 17 -17.36 7.49 14.77
C VAL A 17 -17.32 8.79 13.97
N VAL A 18 -17.40 9.93 14.65
CA VAL A 18 -17.25 11.26 14.03
C VAL A 18 -15.89 11.39 13.36
N GLY A 19 -14.81 10.94 14.01
CA GLY A 19 -13.46 10.91 13.42
C GLY A 19 -13.37 10.09 12.13
N TYR A 20 -14.00 8.91 12.08
CA TYR A 20 -14.01 8.07 10.89
C TYR A 20 -14.85 8.64 9.76
N VAL A 21 -16.02 9.21 10.07
CA VAL A 21 -16.88 9.88 9.08
C VAL A 21 -16.16 11.11 8.52
N PHE A 22 -15.56 11.93 9.39
CA PHE A 22 -14.76 13.07 8.99
C PHE A 22 -13.60 12.64 8.08
N TYR A 23 -12.87 11.58 8.46
CA TYR A 23 -11.80 11.03 7.62
C TYR A 23 -12.30 10.59 6.24
N ALA A 24 -13.42 9.86 6.17
CA ALA A 24 -13.97 9.40 4.89
C ALA A 24 -14.39 10.56 3.98
N VAL A 25 -15.01 11.61 4.56
CA VAL A 25 -15.37 12.84 3.84
C VAL A 25 -14.11 13.57 3.36
N LEU A 26 -13.13 13.75 4.23
CA LEU A 26 -11.86 14.40 3.90
C LEU A 26 -11.11 13.64 2.81
N LEU A 27 -11.04 12.32 2.89
CA LEU A 27 -10.44 11.46 1.87
C LEU A 27 -11.14 11.64 0.52
N THR A 28 -12.47 11.65 0.51
CA THR A 28 -13.27 11.85 -0.72
C THR A 28 -13.00 13.21 -1.33
N LEU A 29 -13.00 14.27 -0.52
CA LEU A 29 -12.70 15.63 -0.96
C LEU A 29 -11.27 15.71 -1.53
N LEU A 30 -10.27 15.23 -0.79
CA LEU A 30 -8.88 15.25 -1.22
C LEU A 30 -8.63 14.46 -2.51
N LEU A 31 -9.39 13.40 -2.79
CA LEU A 31 -9.27 12.66 -4.04
C LEU A 31 -9.95 13.39 -5.21
N LEU A 32 -11.14 13.99 -5.01
CA LEU A 32 -11.95 14.55 -6.10
C LEU A 32 -11.67 16.04 -6.42
N LEU A 33 -11.15 16.83 -5.47
CA LEU A 33 -10.96 18.27 -5.65
C LEU A 33 -10.06 18.63 -6.84
N SER A 34 -10.58 19.33 -7.85
CA SER A 34 -9.82 19.78 -9.03
C SER A 34 -9.18 18.65 -9.85
N ILE A 35 -9.75 17.45 -9.82
CA ILE A 35 -9.20 16.30 -10.57
C ILE A 35 -9.23 16.46 -12.09
N THR A 36 -10.20 17.24 -12.58
CA THR A 36 -10.34 17.62 -13.99
C THR A 36 -9.42 18.76 -14.39
N ASP A 37 -9.06 19.61 -13.44
CA ASP A 37 -8.42 20.89 -13.71
C ASP A 37 -6.90 20.83 -13.58
N LEU A 38 -6.38 19.84 -12.84
CA LEU A 38 -4.95 19.67 -12.57
C LEU A 38 -4.49 18.20 -12.71
N PRO A 39 -3.39 17.94 -13.44
CA PRO A 39 -2.68 18.83 -14.37
C PRO A 39 -3.50 19.10 -15.66
N ARG A 40 -3.21 20.21 -16.35
CA ARG A 40 -3.77 20.48 -17.69
C ARG A 40 -3.13 19.52 -18.71
N GLY A 41 -3.76 18.37 -18.93
CA GLY A 41 -3.29 17.33 -19.86
C GLY A 41 -2.89 16.03 -19.17
N LEU A 42 -2.55 15.03 -19.98
CA LEU A 42 -2.10 13.72 -19.51
C LEU A 42 -0.58 13.69 -19.42
N SER A 43 -0.06 13.10 -18.33
CA SER A 43 1.36 12.77 -18.24
C SER A 43 1.72 11.68 -19.26
N THR A 44 3.02 11.56 -19.58
CA THR A 44 3.52 10.49 -20.46
C THR A 44 3.20 9.10 -19.90
N ALA A 45 3.27 8.92 -18.58
CA ALA A 45 2.93 7.67 -17.91
C ALA A 45 1.43 7.34 -17.98
N GLU A 46 0.55 8.35 -17.94
CA GLU A 46 -0.88 8.15 -18.15
C GLU A 46 -1.17 7.81 -19.61
N MET A 47 -0.49 8.48 -20.55
CA MET A 47 -0.63 8.19 -21.97
C MET A 47 -0.27 6.73 -22.29
N THR A 48 0.85 6.23 -21.76
CA THR A 48 1.26 4.82 -21.96
C THR A 48 0.31 3.83 -21.29
N SER A 49 -0.20 4.14 -20.10
CA SER A 49 -1.19 3.30 -19.42
C SER A 49 -2.50 3.20 -20.21
N VAL A 50 -2.96 4.34 -20.74
CA VAL A 50 -4.22 4.43 -21.50
C VAL A 50 -4.11 3.74 -22.84
N THR A 51 -3.01 3.96 -23.59
CA THR A 51 -2.81 3.26 -24.86
C THR A 51 -2.78 1.75 -24.64
N HIS A 52 -2.01 1.27 -23.65
CA HIS A 52 -1.98 -0.16 -23.30
C HIS A 52 -3.37 -0.71 -22.96
N SER A 53 -4.15 -0.01 -22.13
CA SER A 53 -5.46 -0.49 -21.68
C SER A 53 -6.56 -0.39 -22.74
N ALA A 54 -6.52 0.65 -23.59
CA ALA A 54 -7.54 0.91 -24.60
C ALA A 54 -7.35 0.07 -25.86
N SER A 55 -6.13 -0.04 -26.37
CA SER A 55 -5.87 -0.72 -27.66
C SER A 55 -5.73 -2.23 -27.55
N THR A 56 -5.48 -2.76 -26.35
CA THR A 56 -5.15 -4.18 -26.16
C THR A 56 -6.38 -4.98 -25.77
N SER A 57 -6.61 -6.16 -26.38
CA SER A 57 -7.71 -7.06 -26.00
C SER A 57 -7.54 -7.60 -24.57
N VAL A 58 -8.63 -8.03 -23.91
CA VAL A 58 -8.56 -8.57 -22.54
C VAL A 58 -7.63 -9.79 -22.48
N GLN A 59 -7.70 -10.65 -23.49
CA GLN A 59 -6.83 -11.81 -23.61
C GLN A 59 -5.34 -11.42 -23.75
N ALA A 60 -5.05 -10.40 -24.54
CA ALA A 60 -3.67 -9.93 -24.72
C ALA A 60 -3.12 -9.27 -23.43
N ILE A 61 -3.94 -8.52 -22.69
CA ILE A 61 -3.57 -7.99 -21.36
C ILE A 61 -3.20 -9.14 -20.41
N LEU A 62 -4.01 -10.20 -20.38
CA LEU A 62 -3.79 -11.32 -19.44
C LEU A 62 -2.65 -12.26 -19.83
N LEU A 63 -2.42 -12.49 -21.12
CA LEU A 63 -1.51 -13.55 -21.60
C LEU A 63 -0.19 -13.04 -22.18
N ASN A 64 -0.13 -11.80 -22.67
CA ASN A 64 1.05 -11.27 -23.37
C ASN A 64 1.75 -10.16 -22.57
N SER A 65 1.00 -9.34 -21.81
CA SER A 65 1.57 -8.23 -21.02
C SER A 65 0.86 -8.12 -19.67
N PRO A 66 1.00 -9.13 -18.79
CA PRO A 66 0.23 -9.19 -17.55
C PRO A 66 0.70 -8.20 -16.48
N ILE A 67 1.80 -7.47 -16.68
CA ILE A 67 2.31 -6.51 -15.69
C ILE A 67 1.21 -5.49 -15.40
N ASP A 68 0.84 -5.37 -14.13
CA ASP A 68 -0.23 -4.51 -13.64
C ASP A 68 -1.61 -4.78 -14.30
N ALA A 69 -1.84 -5.99 -14.81
CA ALA A 69 -3.11 -6.38 -15.43
C ALA A 69 -4.36 -6.05 -14.60
N PRO A 70 -4.38 -6.20 -13.25
CA PRO A 70 -5.53 -5.79 -12.45
C PRO A 70 -5.91 -4.32 -12.65
N TYR A 71 -4.93 -3.43 -12.78
CA TYR A 71 -5.18 -2.01 -13.05
C TYR A 71 -5.59 -1.79 -14.50
N ALA A 72 -4.89 -2.39 -15.47
CA ALA A 72 -5.21 -2.23 -16.89
C ALA A 72 -6.64 -2.70 -17.23
N LEU A 73 -7.11 -3.79 -16.61
CA LEU A 73 -8.47 -4.28 -16.76
C LEU A 73 -9.50 -3.30 -16.18
N LEU A 74 -9.25 -2.75 -14.99
CA LEU A 74 -10.12 -1.73 -14.39
C LEU A 74 -10.15 -0.45 -15.23
N GLN A 75 -9.00 -0.03 -15.75
CA GLN A 75 -8.89 1.13 -16.63
C GLN A 75 -9.65 0.89 -17.93
N LYS A 76 -9.54 -0.29 -18.54
CA LYS A 76 -10.31 -0.65 -19.73
C LYS A 76 -11.82 -0.62 -19.49
N VAL A 77 -12.30 -1.14 -18.36
CA VAL A 77 -13.71 -1.07 -17.98
C VAL A 77 -14.17 0.39 -17.86
N SER A 78 -13.39 1.23 -17.18
CA SER A 78 -13.68 2.67 -17.05
C SER A 78 -13.78 3.37 -18.41
N LEU A 79 -12.81 3.13 -19.30
CA LEU A 79 -12.77 3.71 -20.63
C LEU A 79 -13.94 3.23 -21.52
N HIS A 80 -14.38 1.98 -21.35
CA HIS A 80 -15.51 1.44 -22.11
C HIS A 80 -16.83 2.13 -21.75
N PHE A 81 -17.09 2.36 -20.46
CA PHE A 81 -18.36 2.96 -20.01
C PHE A 81 -18.39 4.49 -20.12
N PHE A 82 -17.25 5.17 -19.92
CA PHE A 82 -17.20 6.64 -19.83
C PHE A 82 -16.44 7.30 -20.99
N GLY A 83 -15.99 6.53 -21.98
CA GLY A 83 -15.16 7.02 -23.08
C GLY A 83 -13.74 7.41 -22.62
N ILE A 84 -12.97 8.01 -23.52
CA ILE A 84 -11.59 8.48 -23.23
C ILE A 84 -11.67 9.93 -22.73
N THR A 85 -11.76 10.10 -21.41
CA THR A 85 -11.78 11.40 -20.74
C THR A 85 -10.75 11.42 -19.62
N THR A 86 -10.29 12.61 -19.20
CA THR A 86 -9.35 12.73 -18.07
C THR A 86 -9.89 12.07 -16.80
N PHE A 87 -11.21 12.15 -16.58
CA PHE A 87 -11.86 11.52 -15.43
C PHE A 87 -11.86 9.99 -15.55
N SER A 88 -12.27 9.42 -16.69
CA SER A 88 -12.33 7.96 -16.86
C SER A 88 -10.95 7.31 -16.80
N ILE A 89 -9.90 8.00 -17.25
CA ILE A 89 -8.51 7.55 -17.15
C ILE A 89 -8.06 7.40 -15.69
N LYS A 90 -8.46 8.33 -14.82
CA LYS A 90 -8.06 8.41 -13.40
C LYS A 90 -9.02 7.67 -12.46
N LEU A 91 -10.25 7.40 -12.89
CA LEU A 91 -11.29 6.77 -12.07
C LEU A 91 -10.87 5.46 -11.39
N PRO A 92 -10.17 4.52 -12.04
CA PRO A 92 -9.67 3.32 -11.37
C PRO A 92 -8.76 3.66 -10.18
N SER A 93 -7.82 4.60 -10.35
CA SER A 93 -6.92 5.03 -9.29
C SER A 93 -7.65 5.64 -8.12
N LEU A 94 -8.72 6.41 -8.37
CA LEU A 94 -9.52 7.03 -7.30
C LEU A 94 -10.27 5.98 -6.48
N ILE A 95 -10.88 5.00 -7.14
CA ILE A 95 -11.60 3.91 -6.47
C ILE A 95 -10.63 3.09 -5.62
N LEU A 96 -9.47 2.75 -6.19
CA LEU A 96 -8.42 2.01 -5.49
C LEU A 96 -7.83 2.82 -4.34
N ALA A 97 -7.61 4.12 -4.49
CA ALA A 97 -7.10 5.00 -3.44
C ALA A 97 -8.11 5.17 -2.31
N PHE A 98 -9.39 5.40 -2.60
CA PHE A 98 -10.44 5.46 -1.59
C PHE A 98 -10.50 4.15 -0.79
N THR A 99 -10.50 3.01 -1.51
CA THR A 99 -10.50 1.69 -0.89
C THR A 99 -9.25 1.46 -0.03
N THR A 100 -8.08 1.91 -0.51
CA THR A 100 -6.80 1.84 0.21
C THR A 100 -6.86 2.67 1.50
N GLY A 101 -7.32 3.92 1.44
CA GLY A 101 -7.46 4.77 2.63
C GLY A 101 -8.39 4.18 3.68
N MET A 102 -9.54 3.64 3.25
CA MET A 102 -10.47 2.92 4.13
C MET A 102 -9.84 1.65 4.71
N ALA A 103 -9.12 0.87 3.91
CA ALA A 103 -8.44 -0.32 4.38
C ALA A 103 -7.35 0.01 5.41
N LEU A 104 -6.59 1.08 5.18
CA LEU A 104 -5.54 1.55 6.08
C LEU A 104 -6.09 1.99 7.43
N ILE A 105 -7.15 2.80 7.49
CA ILE A 105 -7.70 3.22 8.78
C ILE A 105 -8.26 2.03 9.58
N PHE A 106 -8.93 1.08 8.92
CA PHE A 106 -9.41 -0.13 9.60
C PHE A 106 -8.29 -1.04 10.07
N MET A 107 -7.18 -1.12 9.31
CA MET A 107 -5.99 -1.85 9.71
C MET A 107 -5.32 -1.18 10.92
N LEU A 108 -5.08 0.13 10.84
CA LEU A 108 -4.43 0.91 11.91
C LEU A 108 -5.24 0.83 13.21
N ARG A 109 -6.56 0.93 13.15
CA ARG A 109 -7.45 0.79 14.30
C ARG A 109 -7.32 -0.55 15.03
N GLN A 110 -6.94 -1.59 14.29
CA GLN A 110 -6.79 -2.93 14.86
C GLN A 110 -5.42 -3.12 15.52
N TRP A 111 -4.43 -2.29 15.16
CA TRP A 111 -3.03 -2.39 15.61
C TRP A 111 -2.63 -1.32 16.61
N PHE A 112 -3.37 -0.21 16.65
CA PHE A 112 -3.09 0.98 17.44
C PHE A 112 -4.38 1.49 18.08
N SER A 113 -4.25 2.41 19.05
CA SER A 113 -5.42 3.09 19.62
C SER A 113 -6.19 3.90 18.56
N ASP A 114 -7.50 4.06 18.77
CA ASP A 114 -8.38 4.74 17.80
C ASP A 114 -7.90 6.18 17.47
N ASN A 115 -7.32 6.91 18.44
CA ASN A 115 -6.75 8.25 18.23
C ASN A 115 -5.56 8.22 17.26
N VAL A 116 -4.62 7.28 17.47
CA VAL A 116 -3.44 7.12 16.60
C VAL A 116 -3.88 6.76 15.18
N ALA A 117 -4.84 5.84 15.05
CA ALA A 117 -5.35 5.43 13.75
C ALA A 117 -5.94 6.61 12.96
N VAL A 118 -6.79 7.44 13.58
CA VAL A 118 -7.38 8.62 12.91
C VAL A 118 -6.30 9.64 12.53
N LEU A 119 -5.40 9.99 13.45
CA LEU A 119 -4.35 10.98 13.19
C LEU A 119 -3.39 10.53 12.08
N THR A 120 -2.90 9.29 12.15
CA THR A 120 -2.05 8.74 11.11
C THR A 120 -2.78 8.68 9.77
N SER A 121 -4.03 8.22 9.73
CA SER A 121 -4.81 8.16 8.49
C SER A 121 -5.02 9.52 7.85
N ILE A 122 -5.34 10.57 8.63
CA ILE A 122 -5.47 11.95 8.11
C ILE A 122 -4.14 12.42 7.52
N THR A 123 -3.03 12.27 8.27
CA THR A 123 -1.69 12.66 7.80
C THR A 123 -1.34 11.97 6.47
N VAL A 124 -1.60 10.67 6.38
CA VAL A 124 -1.33 9.86 5.18
C VAL A 124 -2.22 10.26 4.00
N ALA A 125 -3.51 10.48 4.22
CA ALA A 125 -4.44 10.88 3.16
C ALA A 125 -4.08 12.25 2.58
N SER A 126 -3.54 13.15 3.41
CA SER A 126 -3.05 14.46 2.99
C SER A 126 -1.62 14.45 2.42
N ALA A 127 -0.91 13.32 2.46
CA ALA A 127 0.47 13.24 2.03
C ALA A 127 0.58 13.21 0.50
N GLY A 128 1.57 13.95 -0.04
CA GLY A 128 1.85 14.04 -1.47
C GLY A 128 1.91 12.69 -2.20
N PRO A 129 2.61 11.65 -1.68
CA PRO A 129 2.71 10.36 -2.35
C PRO A 129 1.36 9.64 -2.48
N PHE A 130 0.52 9.70 -1.43
CA PHE A 130 -0.82 9.09 -1.47
C PHE A 130 -1.70 9.76 -2.51
N MET A 131 -1.74 11.10 -2.46
CA MET A 131 -2.52 11.91 -3.39
C MET A 131 -2.05 11.69 -4.83
N THR A 132 -0.75 11.63 -5.06
CA THR A 132 -0.16 11.36 -6.37
C THR A 132 -0.60 9.99 -6.89
N MET A 133 -0.36 8.91 -6.13
CA MET A 133 -0.73 7.55 -6.53
C MET A 133 -2.23 7.44 -6.84
N GLY A 134 -3.09 8.06 -6.02
CA GLY A 134 -4.54 7.98 -6.19
C GLY A 134 -5.11 8.87 -7.31
N ARG A 135 -4.37 9.90 -7.75
CA ARG A 135 -4.83 10.88 -8.74
C ARG A 135 -4.19 10.75 -10.10
N THR A 136 -3.10 10.00 -10.22
CA THR A 136 -2.52 9.65 -11.52
C THR A 136 -3.23 8.43 -12.08
N GLY A 137 -3.59 8.47 -13.36
CA GLY A 137 -4.22 7.36 -14.08
C GLY A 137 -3.26 6.19 -14.41
N THR A 138 -2.44 5.77 -13.45
CA THR A 138 -1.42 4.72 -13.58
C THR A 138 -1.56 3.64 -12.49
N ALA A 139 -0.91 2.51 -12.69
CA ALA A 139 -0.95 1.37 -11.76
C ALA A 139 -0.22 1.59 -10.42
N MET A 140 0.38 2.76 -10.17
CA MET A 140 1.19 3.01 -8.96
C MET A 140 0.39 2.84 -7.65
N ILE A 141 -0.92 3.08 -7.68
CA ILE A 141 -1.78 2.85 -6.52
C ILE A 141 -1.86 1.37 -6.11
N LEU A 142 -1.58 0.43 -7.01
CA LEU A 142 -1.63 -1.02 -6.73
C LEU A 142 -0.67 -1.40 -5.60
N TYR A 143 0.51 -0.75 -5.53
CA TYR A 143 1.46 -0.98 -4.45
C TYR A 143 0.83 -0.74 -3.07
N ALA A 144 0.19 0.41 -2.86
CA ALA A 144 -0.48 0.72 -1.60
C ALA A 144 -1.75 -0.13 -1.40
N PHE A 145 -2.53 -0.32 -2.47
CA PHE A 145 -3.78 -1.07 -2.45
C PHE A 145 -3.59 -2.51 -2.00
N TRP A 146 -2.74 -3.28 -2.69
CA TRP A 146 -2.52 -4.69 -2.38
C TRP A 146 -2.05 -4.89 -0.95
N LEU A 147 -1.05 -4.11 -0.52
CA LEU A 147 -0.49 -4.22 0.81
C LEU A 147 -1.51 -3.87 1.90
N SER A 148 -2.32 -2.83 1.70
CA SER A 148 -3.35 -2.46 2.67
C SER A 148 -4.41 -3.55 2.83
N ILE A 149 -4.88 -4.16 1.73
CA ILE A 149 -5.87 -5.24 1.74
C ILE A 149 -5.28 -6.53 2.33
N ILE A 150 -4.06 -6.89 1.95
CA ILE A 150 -3.35 -8.07 2.47
C ILE A 150 -3.18 -7.96 3.99
N LEU A 151 -2.70 -6.81 4.49
CA LEU A 151 -2.51 -6.60 5.92
C LEU A 151 -3.82 -6.52 6.69
N LEU A 152 -4.85 -5.87 6.14
CA LEU A 152 -6.19 -5.85 6.75
C LEU A 152 -6.76 -7.28 6.87
N ALA A 153 -6.70 -8.06 5.79
CA ALA A 153 -7.18 -9.45 5.75
C ALA A 153 -6.39 -10.35 6.71
N ALA A 154 -5.06 -10.20 6.77
CA ALA A 154 -4.19 -10.91 7.70
C ALA A 154 -4.58 -10.60 9.16
N THR A 155 -4.85 -9.34 9.46
CA THR A 155 -5.18 -8.90 10.82
C THR A 155 -6.56 -9.37 11.26
N LYS A 156 -7.59 -9.23 10.42
CA LYS A 156 -8.94 -9.72 10.73
C LYS A 156 -8.98 -11.24 10.92
N LYS A 157 -8.12 -11.98 10.22
CA LYS A 157 -7.92 -13.42 10.44
C LYS A 157 -7.33 -13.73 11.83
N LEU A 158 -6.37 -12.92 12.30
CA LEU A 158 -5.63 -13.16 13.54
C LEU A 158 -6.42 -12.75 14.79
N TYR A 159 -7.09 -11.58 14.75
CA TYR A 159 -7.70 -10.94 15.92
C TYR A 159 -9.23 -10.86 15.87
N GLY A 160 -9.87 -11.19 14.75
CA GLY A 160 -11.32 -11.14 14.63
C GLY A 160 -12.03 -12.20 15.46
N LYS A 161 -13.07 -11.80 16.22
CA LYS A 161 -14.03 -12.73 16.85
C LYS A 161 -14.69 -13.65 15.81
N GLU A 162 -14.86 -13.15 14.59
CA GLU A 162 -15.33 -13.89 13.43
C GLU A 162 -14.14 -14.41 12.60
N ARG A 163 -13.71 -15.65 12.86
CA ARG A 163 -12.73 -16.36 12.03
C ARG A 163 -13.33 -16.81 10.69
N THR A 164 -13.89 -15.87 9.93
CA THR A 164 -14.63 -16.17 8.71
C THR A 164 -13.69 -16.57 7.58
N PHE A 165 -14.10 -17.59 6.83
CA PHE A 165 -13.39 -18.08 5.65
C PHE A 165 -13.16 -16.99 4.60
N LYS A 166 -14.03 -15.97 4.56
CA LYS A 166 -13.96 -14.81 3.65
C LYS A 166 -12.63 -14.05 3.74
N TRP A 167 -12.11 -13.78 4.95
CA TRP A 167 -10.83 -13.07 5.12
C TRP A 167 -9.63 -13.91 4.67
N LYS A 168 -9.70 -15.25 4.79
CA LYS A 168 -8.68 -16.14 4.24
C LYS A 168 -8.69 -16.10 2.72
N LEU A 169 -9.87 -16.22 2.11
CA LEU A 169 -10.04 -16.13 0.67
C LEU A 169 -9.51 -14.78 0.15
N LEU A 170 -9.89 -13.68 0.79
CA LEU A 170 -9.41 -12.34 0.42
C LEU A 170 -7.90 -12.21 0.54
N PHE A 171 -7.28 -12.70 1.62
CA PHE A 171 -5.83 -12.64 1.81
C PHE A 171 -5.09 -13.33 0.66
N PHE A 172 -5.48 -14.55 0.30
CA PHE A 172 -4.79 -15.31 -0.75
C PHE A 172 -5.12 -14.80 -2.15
N ALA A 173 -6.36 -14.36 -2.40
CA ALA A 173 -6.72 -13.73 -3.66
C ALA A 173 -5.97 -12.42 -3.88
N ALA A 174 -5.85 -11.58 -2.84
CA ALA A 174 -5.07 -10.34 -2.88
C ALA A 174 -3.57 -10.61 -2.99
N ALA A 175 -3.04 -11.61 -2.29
CA ALA A 175 -1.63 -12.01 -2.43
C ALA A 175 -1.33 -12.50 -3.85
N ALA A 176 -2.18 -13.34 -4.44
CA ALA A 176 -2.06 -13.79 -5.82
C ALA A 176 -2.18 -12.63 -6.82
N GLY A 177 -3.19 -11.77 -6.66
CA GLY A 177 -3.39 -10.57 -7.49
C GLY A 177 -2.23 -9.58 -7.38
N SER A 178 -1.59 -9.48 -6.22
CA SER A 178 -0.45 -8.58 -6.02
C SER A 178 0.79 -8.97 -6.81
N LEU A 179 0.96 -10.26 -7.16
CA LEU A 179 2.11 -10.73 -7.94
C LEU A 179 2.11 -10.27 -9.40
N TYR A 180 1.00 -9.70 -9.87
CA TYR A 180 0.95 -9.00 -11.16
C TYR A 180 1.65 -7.64 -11.12
N THR A 181 1.85 -7.07 -9.93
CA THR A 181 2.54 -5.79 -9.73
C THR A 181 4.02 -6.05 -9.39
N PRO A 182 4.97 -5.34 -10.02
CA PRO A 182 6.39 -5.57 -9.78
C PRO A 182 6.79 -5.43 -8.31
N MET A 183 7.78 -6.18 -7.86
CA MET A 183 8.39 -6.15 -6.53
C MET A 183 7.46 -6.53 -5.36
N MET A 184 6.23 -6.98 -5.64
CA MET A 184 5.28 -7.37 -4.59
C MET A 184 5.59 -8.71 -3.92
N ILE A 185 6.53 -9.49 -4.47
CA ILE A 185 7.01 -10.71 -3.85
C ILE A 185 7.74 -10.44 -2.51
N TYR A 186 8.46 -9.32 -2.38
CA TYR A 186 9.28 -9.03 -1.19
C TYR A 186 8.43 -8.74 0.07
N PRO A 187 7.34 -7.95 0.01
CA PRO A 187 6.38 -7.85 1.10
C PRO A 187 5.77 -9.21 1.50
N LEU A 188 5.41 -10.04 0.52
CA LEU A 188 4.82 -11.37 0.79
C LEU A 188 5.81 -12.29 1.51
N ILE A 189 7.07 -12.31 1.06
CA ILE A 189 8.15 -13.04 1.74
C ILE A 189 8.32 -12.53 3.17
N SER A 190 8.24 -11.22 3.39
CA SER A 190 8.40 -10.61 4.71
C SER A 190 7.28 -10.98 5.67
N ILE A 191 6.03 -10.96 5.19
CA ILE A 191 4.85 -11.40 5.95
C ILE A 191 4.95 -12.89 6.26
N ALA A 192 5.35 -13.72 5.27
CA ALA A 192 5.53 -15.15 5.46
C ALA A 192 6.64 -15.46 6.48
N ALA A 193 7.80 -14.82 6.36
CA ALA A 193 8.92 -14.96 7.28
C ALA A 193 8.51 -14.58 8.71
N ALA A 194 7.92 -13.39 8.91
CA ALA A 194 7.45 -12.96 10.21
C ALA A 194 6.39 -13.92 10.81
N GLY A 195 5.51 -14.47 9.98
CA GLY A 195 4.53 -15.47 10.38
C GLY A 195 5.15 -16.82 10.79
N MET A 196 6.26 -17.22 10.15
CA MET A 196 6.97 -18.46 10.50
C MET A 196 7.78 -18.32 11.78
N PHE A 197 8.42 -17.17 12.00
CA PHE A 197 9.21 -16.90 13.21
C PHE A 197 8.35 -16.63 14.46
N HIS A 198 7.08 -16.23 14.30
CA HIS A 198 6.20 -15.98 15.45
C HIS A 198 5.43 -17.24 15.91
N PRO A 199 5.60 -17.72 17.16
CA PRO A 199 5.03 -19.00 17.64
C PRO A 199 3.51 -19.13 17.47
N HIS A 200 2.75 -18.08 17.79
CA HIS A 200 1.28 -18.10 17.71
C HIS A 200 0.77 -18.24 16.26
N ILE A 201 1.46 -17.63 15.29
CA ILE A 201 1.04 -17.66 13.88
C ILE A 201 1.36 -19.03 13.29
N ARG A 202 2.54 -19.59 13.59
CA ARG A 202 2.93 -20.95 13.22
C ARG A 202 1.91 -21.99 13.72
N PHE A 203 1.45 -21.86 14.96
CA PHE A 203 0.43 -22.74 15.52
C PHE A 203 -0.93 -22.60 14.82
N ALA A 204 -1.35 -21.38 14.50
CA ALA A 204 -2.60 -21.11 13.78
C ALA A 204 -2.61 -21.69 12.35
N ILE A 205 -1.46 -21.68 11.66
CA ILE A 205 -1.32 -22.25 10.30
C ILE A 205 -1.49 -23.77 10.31
N ARG A 206 -0.93 -24.46 11.31
CA ARG A 206 -0.99 -25.94 11.42
C ARG A 206 -2.39 -26.48 11.66
N ARG A 207 -3.34 -25.67 12.14
CA ARG A 207 -4.73 -26.09 12.43
C ARG A 207 -5.72 -25.78 11.31
N VAL A 208 -5.26 -25.40 10.12
CA VAL A 208 -6.16 -25.13 8.98
C VAL A 208 -6.62 -26.45 8.36
N SER A 209 -7.92 -26.64 8.22
CA SER A 209 -8.49 -27.81 7.53
C SER A 209 -8.03 -27.88 6.08
N LEU A 210 -7.56 -29.05 5.63
CA LEU A 210 -7.10 -29.33 4.26
C LEU A 210 -8.11 -28.91 3.18
N LYS A 211 -9.41 -29.16 3.39
CA LYS A 211 -10.47 -28.76 2.43
C LYS A 211 -10.52 -27.26 2.18
N LYS A 212 -10.45 -26.45 3.26
CA LYS A 212 -10.43 -24.98 3.17
C LYS A 212 -9.13 -24.48 2.55
N LEU A 213 -8.01 -25.16 2.81
CA LEU A 213 -6.73 -24.84 2.18
C LEU A 213 -6.78 -25.10 0.67
N GLY A 214 -7.34 -26.24 0.25
CA GLY A 214 -7.50 -26.61 -1.16
C GLY A 214 -8.26 -25.54 -1.95
N ILE A 215 -9.45 -25.12 -1.49
CA ILE A 215 -10.24 -24.07 -2.15
C ILE A 215 -9.43 -22.78 -2.33
N VAL A 216 -8.73 -22.36 -1.27
CA VAL A 216 -7.96 -21.12 -1.26
C VAL A 216 -6.77 -21.19 -2.23
N ILE A 217 -6.08 -22.33 -2.26
CA ILE A 217 -5.00 -22.58 -3.22
C ILE A 217 -5.54 -22.61 -4.65
N SER A 218 -6.67 -23.27 -4.90
CA SER A 218 -7.29 -23.31 -6.23
C SER A 218 -7.65 -21.91 -6.75
N VAL A 219 -8.20 -21.04 -5.90
CA VAL A 219 -8.48 -19.65 -6.27
C VAL A 219 -7.21 -18.87 -6.56
N ALA A 220 -6.18 -19.02 -5.73
CA ALA A 220 -4.89 -18.37 -5.97
C ALA A 220 -4.24 -18.84 -7.27
N LEU A 221 -4.28 -20.14 -7.58
CA LEU A 221 -3.77 -20.71 -8.83
C LEU A 221 -4.56 -20.25 -10.04
N LEU A 222 -5.89 -20.15 -9.93
CA LEU A 222 -6.72 -19.62 -11.01
C LEU A 222 -6.36 -18.16 -11.32
N ILE A 223 -6.17 -17.34 -10.28
CA ILE A 223 -5.72 -15.95 -10.42
C ILE A 223 -4.33 -15.90 -11.03
N LEU A 224 -3.40 -16.80 -10.67
CA LEU A 224 -2.03 -16.80 -11.18
C LEU A 224 -1.85 -17.46 -12.54
N ALA A 225 -2.81 -18.26 -13.03
CA ALA A 225 -2.66 -19.03 -14.25
C ALA A 225 -2.26 -18.18 -15.48
N PRO A 226 -2.86 -17.00 -15.75
CA PRO A 226 -2.43 -16.14 -16.85
C PRO A 226 -1.00 -15.64 -16.69
N LEU A 227 -0.62 -15.23 -15.48
CA LEU A 227 0.74 -14.77 -15.17
C LEU A 227 1.77 -15.87 -15.37
N ILE A 228 1.49 -17.08 -14.87
CA ILE A 228 2.37 -18.24 -15.01
C ILE A 228 2.56 -18.55 -16.51
N TRP A 229 1.47 -18.54 -17.28
CA TRP A 229 1.54 -18.77 -18.72
C TRP A 229 2.38 -17.73 -19.45
N ALA A 230 2.22 -16.46 -19.12
CA ALA A 230 3.01 -15.37 -19.70
C ALA A 230 4.51 -15.51 -19.35
N ILE A 231 4.85 -15.86 -18.11
CA ILE A 231 6.24 -16.10 -17.69
C ILE A 231 6.86 -17.29 -18.43
N ILE A 232 6.09 -18.35 -18.71
CA ILE A 232 6.57 -19.49 -19.50
C ILE A 232 6.92 -19.05 -20.93
N LYS A 233 6.13 -18.16 -21.53
CA LYS A 233 6.37 -17.64 -22.89
C LYS A 233 7.51 -16.64 -22.96
N ASP A 234 7.60 -15.76 -21.97
CA ASP A 234 8.65 -14.75 -21.86
C ASP A 234 9.24 -14.75 -20.44
N PRO A 235 10.32 -15.51 -20.21
CA PRO A 235 10.98 -15.60 -18.91
C PRO A 235 11.54 -14.25 -18.43
N SER A 236 11.77 -13.28 -19.32
CA SER A 236 12.27 -11.96 -18.93
C SER A 236 11.27 -11.18 -18.08
N LEU A 237 9.97 -11.49 -18.20
CA LEU A 237 8.92 -10.94 -17.35
C LEU A 237 9.17 -11.21 -15.86
N LEU A 238 9.75 -12.38 -15.53
CA LEU A 238 10.06 -12.71 -14.14
C LEU A 238 11.09 -11.74 -13.55
N ILE A 239 12.11 -11.36 -14.33
CA ILE A 239 13.14 -10.40 -13.91
C ILE A 239 12.50 -9.01 -13.67
N THR A 240 11.61 -8.59 -14.57
CA THR A 240 10.86 -7.32 -14.42
C THR A 240 9.94 -7.35 -13.19
N LEU A 241 9.24 -8.45 -12.92
CA LEU A 241 8.40 -8.62 -11.73
C LEU A 241 9.20 -8.70 -10.43
N LEU A 242 10.41 -9.26 -10.46
CA LEU A 242 11.34 -9.18 -9.34
C LEU A 242 11.93 -7.77 -9.18
N GLY A 243 11.85 -6.92 -10.19
CA GLY A 243 12.51 -5.60 -10.19
C GLY A 243 14.03 -5.71 -10.12
N TRP A 244 14.59 -6.84 -10.56
CA TRP A 244 16.02 -7.09 -10.56
C TRP A 244 16.66 -6.41 -11.77
N PRO A 245 17.83 -5.75 -11.64
CA PRO A 245 18.47 -5.07 -12.76
C PRO A 245 18.94 -6.09 -13.81
N GLN A 246 18.81 -5.75 -15.09
CA GLN A 246 19.24 -6.63 -16.19
C GLN A 246 20.77 -6.79 -16.27
N ALA A 247 21.51 -5.82 -15.73
CA ALA A 247 22.96 -5.89 -15.58
C ALA A 247 23.35 -5.77 -14.10
N ILE A 248 24.44 -6.43 -13.71
CA ILE A 248 24.99 -6.31 -12.36
C ILE A 248 25.43 -4.85 -12.16
N PRO A 249 24.89 -4.12 -11.16
CA PRO A 249 25.25 -2.73 -10.96
C PRO A 249 26.69 -2.62 -10.48
N THR A 250 27.39 -1.61 -10.99
CA THR A 250 28.71 -1.24 -10.51
C THR A 250 28.64 -0.61 -9.12
N LEU A 251 29.75 -0.61 -8.38
CA LEU A 251 29.82 0.03 -7.06
C LEU A 251 29.40 1.51 -7.10
N ALA A 252 29.77 2.22 -8.17
CA ALA A 252 29.36 3.61 -8.41
C ALA A 252 27.83 3.76 -8.54
N THR A 253 27.17 2.80 -9.20
CA THR A 253 25.71 2.78 -9.35
C THR A 253 25.02 2.55 -8.01
N ILE A 254 25.53 1.59 -7.22
CA ILE A 254 25.03 1.31 -5.86
C ILE A 254 25.13 2.56 -4.97
N GLN A 255 26.26 3.26 -5.02
CA GLN A 255 26.48 4.50 -4.28
C GLN A 255 25.51 5.60 -4.74
N ALA A 256 25.31 5.77 -6.05
CA ALA A 256 24.35 6.74 -6.59
C ALA A 256 22.90 6.43 -6.17
N ASN A 257 22.51 5.14 -6.15
CA ASN A 257 21.20 4.70 -5.70
C ASN A 257 20.99 4.98 -4.20
N LEU A 258 22.02 4.77 -3.37
CA LEU A 258 21.97 5.10 -1.95
C LEU A 258 21.76 6.60 -1.72
N PHE A 259 22.49 7.46 -2.44
CA PHE A 259 22.29 8.91 -2.34
C PHE A 259 20.91 9.34 -2.85
N THR A 260 20.42 8.71 -3.91
CA THR A 260 19.07 8.95 -4.43
C THR A 260 18.02 8.61 -3.36
N PHE A 261 18.16 7.46 -2.69
CA PHE A 261 17.30 7.08 -1.58
C PHE A 261 17.32 8.12 -0.44
N ILE A 262 18.50 8.58 -0.02
CA ILE A 262 18.61 9.61 1.02
C ILE A 262 17.92 10.91 0.58
N ARG A 263 18.14 11.36 -0.66
CA ARG A 263 17.53 12.60 -1.18
C ARG A 263 16.01 12.52 -1.24
N ILE A 264 15.47 11.37 -1.63
CA ILE A 264 14.02 11.13 -1.70
C ILE A 264 13.33 11.40 -0.36
N PHE A 265 14.01 11.21 0.77
CA PHE A 265 13.45 11.39 2.11
C PHE A 265 13.94 12.64 2.85
N PHE A 266 15.15 13.14 2.56
CA PHE A 266 15.82 14.13 3.41
C PHE A 266 16.28 15.41 2.68
N ASP A 267 16.10 15.53 1.37
CA ASP A 267 16.50 16.74 0.61
C ASP A 267 15.45 17.86 0.71
N PHE A 268 15.16 18.32 1.93
CA PHE A 268 14.11 19.32 2.18
C PHE A 268 14.41 20.72 1.61
N GLY A 269 15.67 20.98 1.24
CA GLY A 269 16.10 22.24 0.65
C GLY A 269 15.85 22.33 -0.87
N ASN A 270 15.74 21.21 -1.56
CA ASN A 270 15.59 21.16 -3.02
C ASN A 270 14.30 20.44 -3.41
N VAL A 271 13.17 21.16 -3.33
CA VAL A 271 11.88 20.60 -3.72
C VAL A 271 11.85 20.38 -5.23
N GLN A 272 11.75 19.11 -5.65
CA GLN A 272 11.61 18.75 -7.06
C GLN A 272 10.15 18.36 -7.35
N ILE A 273 9.62 18.91 -8.43
CA ILE A 273 8.27 18.62 -8.91
C ILE A 273 8.41 17.79 -10.18
N GLY A 274 8.22 16.47 -10.04
CA GLY A 274 8.17 15.51 -11.15
C GLY A 274 6.92 14.64 -11.07
N THR A 275 7.03 13.35 -11.37
CA THR A 275 5.94 12.38 -11.12
C THR A 275 5.56 12.34 -9.65
N TYR A 276 6.52 12.57 -8.75
CA TYR A 276 6.30 12.79 -7.32
C TYR A 276 6.87 14.15 -6.91
N MET A 277 6.30 14.73 -5.87
CA MET A 277 6.95 15.81 -5.14
C MET A 277 8.05 15.20 -4.25
N LEU A 278 9.29 15.63 -4.44
CA LEU A 278 10.41 15.26 -3.58
C LEU A 278 10.78 16.42 -2.66
N PRO A 279 11.11 16.17 -1.38
CA PRO A 279 11.06 14.87 -0.70
C PRO A 279 9.63 14.31 -0.56
N LEU A 280 9.50 12.98 -0.50
CA LEU A 280 8.19 12.29 -0.49
C LEU A 280 7.32 12.70 0.69
N PHE A 281 7.92 12.99 1.83
CA PHE A 281 7.22 13.46 3.02
C PHE A 281 7.88 14.75 3.50
N ASN A 282 7.09 15.63 4.12
CA ASN A 282 7.65 16.83 4.74
C ASN A 282 8.53 16.49 5.95
N ALA A 283 9.38 17.44 6.35
CA ALA A 283 10.32 17.25 7.45
C ALA A 283 9.65 16.80 8.76
N ALA A 284 8.51 17.40 9.11
CA ALA A 284 7.77 17.06 10.32
C ALA A 284 7.32 15.59 10.33
N THR A 285 6.75 15.10 9.23
CA THR A 285 6.33 13.70 9.08
C THR A 285 7.53 12.76 9.15
N MET A 286 8.65 13.13 8.52
CA MET A 286 9.86 12.33 8.54
C MET A 286 10.48 12.19 9.93
N VAL A 287 10.44 13.23 10.76
CA VAL A 287 10.89 13.15 12.17
C VAL A 287 10.06 12.11 12.94
N ILE A 288 8.74 12.10 12.75
CA ILE A 288 7.85 11.13 13.42
C ILE A 288 8.07 9.71 12.88
N VAL A 289 8.27 9.56 11.57
CA VAL A 289 8.62 8.26 10.95
C VAL A 289 9.94 7.73 11.54
N LEU A 290 10.97 8.58 11.66
CA LEU A 290 12.24 8.21 12.27
C LEU A 290 12.08 7.79 13.73
N LEU A 291 11.32 8.54 14.52
CA LEU A 291 11.00 8.17 15.90
C LEU A 291 10.33 6.79 15.95
N GLY A 292 9.36 6.53 15.08
CA GLY A 292 8.66 5.24 15.02
C GLY A 292 9.56 4.08 14.57
N PHE A 293 10.48 4.33 13.63
CA PHE A 293 11.49 3.35 13.24
C PHE A 293 12.42 3.01 14.41
N LEU A 294 12.96 4.02 15.09
CA LEU A 294 13.82 3.85 16.28
C LEU A 294 13.09 3.09 17.39
N GLN A 295 11.83 3.45 17.69
CA GLN A 295 11.04 2.74 18.68
C GLN A 295 10.79 1.28 18.28
N THR A 296 10.57 1.01 17.00
CA THR A 296 10.41 -0.37 16.51
C THR A 296 11.70 -1.19 16.66
N LEU A 297 12.87 -0.55 16.59
CA LEU A 297 14.16 -1.17 16.88
C LEU A 297 14.39 -1.40 18.39
N VAL A 298 13.74 -0.67 19.27
CA VAL A 298 13.82 -0.91 20.73
C VAL A 298 12.82 -2.01 21.12
N ASP A 299 11.57 -1.90 20.68
CA ASP A 299 10.48 -2.81 21.04
C ASP A 299 10.37 -4.01 20.06
N ARG A 300 11.46 -4.78 19.89
CA ARG A 300 11.57 -5.86 18.88
C ARG A 300 10.75 -7.12 19.20
N HIS A 301 9.85 -7.10 20.17
CA HIS A 301 9.23 -8.32 20.68
C HIS A 301 7.91 -8.70 20.02
N SER A 302 7.32 -7.81 19.20
CA SER A 302 6.04 -8.07 18.55
C SER A 302 6.21 -8.63 17.13
N ALA A 303 5.28 -9.50 16.69
CA ALA A 303 5.22 -9.96 15.30
C ALA A 303 5.18 -8.79 14.29
N ARG A 304 4.55 -7.68 14.68
CA ARG A 304 4.49 -6.43 13.90
C ARG A 304 5.89 -5.85 13.69
N SER A 305 6.68 -5.72 14.76
CA SER A 305 8.04 -5.19 14.71
C SER A 305 8.94 -6.06 13.81
N TYR A 306 8.90 -7.38 13.95
CA TYR A 306 9.66 -8.30 13.09
C TYR A 306 9.27 -8.16 11.61
N MET A 307 7.97 -8.13 11.31
CA MET A 307 7.48 -7.97 9.95
C MET A 307 7.99 -6.68 9.32
N LEU A 308 7.90 -5.55 10.04
CA LEU A 308 8.34 -4.25 9.56
C LEU A 308 9.85 -4.19 9.31
N LEU A 309 10.64 -4.72 10.23
CA LEU A 309 12.11 -4.71 10.11
C LEU A 309 12.58 -5.62 8.96
N ILE A 310 12.09 -6.86 8.88
CA ILE A 310 12.42 -7.78 7.79
C ILE A 310 12.04 -7.16 6.44
N TRP A 311 10.83 -6.62 6.34
CA TRP A 311 10.36 -5.97 5.12
C TRP A 311 11.25 -4.79 4.73
N SER A 312 11.49 -3.87 5.67
CA SER A 312 12.29 -2.68 5.38
C SER A 312 13.72 -3.05 4.98
N SER A 313 14.32 -4.06 5.61
CA SER A 313 15.65 -4.55 5.24
C SER A 313 15.69 -5.18 3.85
N LEU A 314 14.73 -6.03 3.49
CA LEU A 314 14.69 -6.64 2.16
C LEU A 314 14.53 -5.60 1.05
N ILE A 315 13.64 -4.62 1.25
CA ILE A 315 13.43 -3.56 0.26
C ILE A 315 14.61 -2.59 0.24
N PHE A 316 15.22 -2.28 1.38
CA PHE A 316 16.43 -1.46 1.40
C PHE A 316 17.54 -2.09 0.56
N LEU A 317 17.76 -3.40 0.67
CA LEU A 317 18.70 -4.11 -0.20
C LEU A 317 18.30 -3.95 -1.67
N LEU A 318 17.03 -4.14 -2.02
CA LEU A 318 16.55 -3.98 -3.39
C LEU A 318 16.73 -2.56 -3.93
N ILE A 319 16.54 -1.53 -3.10
CA ILE A 319 16.72 -0.11 -3.48
C ILE A 319 18.14 0.17 -3.95
N LEU A 320 19.15 -0.50 -3.38
CA LEU A 320 20.54 -0.38 -3.82
C LEU A 320 20.74 -0.83 -5.28
N PHE A 321 19.91 -1.73 -5.78
CA PHE A 321 19.93 -2.24 -7.16
C PHE A 321 18.91 -1.53 -8.06
N ASN A 322 17.77 -1.10 -7.50
CA ASN A 322 16.67 -0.49 -8.21
C ASN A 322 15.97 0.57 -7.35
N PRO A 323 16.22 1.88 -7.57
CA PRO A 323 15.66 2.95 -6.75
C PRO A 323 14.13 3.03 -6.80
N ALA A 324 13.47 2.48 -7.85
CA ALA A 324 12.01 2.44 -7.94
C ALA A 324 11.35 1.58 -6.85
N ALA A 325 12.11 0.67 -6.23
CA ALA A 325 11.66 -0.15 -5.10
C ALA A 325 11.24 0.65 -3.87
N VAL A 326 11.59 1.95 -3.79
CA VAL A 326 11.13 2.85 -2.73
C VAL A 326 9.60 2.92 -2.62
N THR A 327 8.89 2.72 -3.73
CA THR A 327 7.41 2.69 -3.77
C THR A 327 6.84 1.59 -2.88
N VAL A 328 7.54 0.46 -2.73
CA VAL A 328 7.15 -0.68 -1.90
C VAL A 328 7.31 -0.39 -0.40
N LEU A 329 8.15 0.59 -0.02
CA LEU A 329 8.30 1.04 1.38
C LEU A 329 7.15 1.91 1.86
N TYR A 330 6.23 2.31 0.99
CA TYR A 330 5.17 3.24 1.35
C TYR A 330 4.34 2.78 2.57
N ILE A 331 3.90 1.52 2.60
CA ILE A 331 3.17 0.97 3.75
C ILE A 331 4.03 0.82 5.02
N PRO A 332 5.26 0.26 4.97
CA PRO A 332 6.18 0.32 6.10
C PRO A 332 6.36 1.71 6.70
N ILE A 333 6.52 2.74 5.87
CA ILE A 333 6.66 4.14 6.32
C ILE A 333 5.41 4.62 7.06
N ILE A 334 4.20 4.32 6.55
CA ILE A 334 2.95 4.64 7.25
C ILE A 334 2.88 3.94 8.62
N LEU A 335 3.31 2.68 8.68
CA LEU A 335 3.30 1.94 9.94
C LEU A 335 4.32 2.50 10.93
N TYR A 336 5.52 2.90 10.48
CA TYR A 336 6.47 3.63 11.33
C TYR A 336 5.89 4.97 11.79
N LEU A 337 5.23 5.72 10.91
CA LEU A 337 4.52 6.95 11.30
C LEU A 337 3.51 6.68 12.42
N ALA A 338 2.72 5.59 12.33
CA ALA A 338 1.78 5.20 13.37
C ALA A 338 2.48 4.88 14.71
N VAL A 339 3.60 4.14 14.69
CA VAL A 339 4.41 3.87 15.89
C VAL A 339 4.95 5.17 16.49
N GLY A 340 5.41 6.10 15.65
CA GLY A 340 5.91 7.40 16.09
C GLY A 340 4.83 8.25 16.74
N VAL A 341 3.64 8.34 16.13
CA VAL A 341 2.48 9.05 16.70
C VAL A 341 2.05 8.44 18.03
N GLU A 342 1.96 7.11 18.11
CA GLU A 342 1.66 6.40 19.37
C GLU A 342 2.68 6.71 20.47
N THR A 343 3.96 6.74 20.11
CA THR A 343 5.06 7.04 21.04
C THR A 343 4.97 8.47 21.54
N LEU A 344 4.78 9.45 20.66
CA LEU A 344 4.62 10.86 21.05
C LEU A 344 3.45 11.05 22.00
N ILE A 345 2.29 10.46 21.68
CA ILE A 345 1.10 10.55 22.53
C ILE A 345 1.37 9.93 23.90
N ARG A 346 2.00 8.75 23.94
CA ARG A 346 2.31 8.05 25.19
C ARG A 346 3.27 8.86 26.07
N GLU A 347 4.34 9.41 25.51
CA GLU A 347 5.30 10.21 26.28
C GLU A 347 4.68 11.53 26.73
N TRP A 348 3.83 12.16 25.90
CA TRP A 348 3.10 13.39 26.29
C TRP A 348 2.19 13.17 27.50
N TYR A 349 1.50 12.03 27.60
CA TYR A 349 0.64 11.72 28.75
C TYR A 349 1.41 11.23 29.98
N ARG A 350 2.72 11.01 29.89
CA ARG A 350 3.60 10.67 31.02
C ARG A 350 4.21 11.90 31.68
N LEU A 351 4.31 13.01 30.94
CA LEU A 351 4.64 14.35 31.45
C LEU A 351 3.45 14.89 32.26
#